data_AF-A0A348Z0G3-F1
#
_entry.id   AF-A0A348Z0G3-F1
#
_cell.length_a   1.000
_cell.length_b   1.000
_cell.length_c   1.000
_cell.angle_alpha   90.00
_cell.angle_beta   90.00
_cell.angle_gamma   90.00
#
_symmetry.space_group_name_H-M   'P 1'
#
loop_
_entity.id
_entity.type
_entity.pdbx_description
1 polymer ?
#
loop_
_entity_poly.entity_id
_entity_poly.type
_entity_poly.pdbx_seq_one_letter_code
_entity_poly.pdbx_strand_id
1 'polypeptide(L)'
;MNKETATCIGLAAAKLLKRDKDAVMVVLPSDHYIEGEKEFIDTLRNAVELAEKRRGLITIGIEPSRPETGYGYIEMGDPVISSMKTYKVARFTEKPNIDVAKDFILKGTYLWNSGMFVWRADVFLREMQKYLPKMYSSVSEIYKHVGEEDEEEVIEREYKIIDGISVDFGIMQKTRKGYVIKSEFQWDDIGSFASLTRFLDEHNGNRIVGSAYLNSSENCAVFGQKNLIIGFGIKDLVIVDAGDVILVMDKNKDQELKHLINEMKEEKELEEFL
;
A
#
# COMPACT_ATOMS: atom_id res chain seq x y z
N MET A 1 1.14 19.08 -1.40
CA MET A 1 0.05 18.54 -2.26
C MET A 1 0.26 17.04 -2.42
N ASN A 2 -0.77 16.22 -2.23
CA ASN A 2 -0.70 14.80 -2.59
C ASN A 2 -0.73 14.67 -4.13
N LYS A 3 0.22 13.94 -4.70
CA LYS A 3 0.36 13.73 -6.15
C LYS A 3 0.54 12.23 -6.50
N GLU A 4 0.03 11.35 -5.65
CA GLU A 4 0.11 9.89 -5.81
C GLU A 4 1.54 9.32 -5.85
N THR A 5 1.66 7.99 -5.84
CA THR A 5 2.93 7.29 -5.59
C THR A 5 3.95 7.40 -6.73
N ALA A 6 3.54 7.47 -8.01
CA ALA A 6 4.51 7.58 -9.10
C ALA A 6 5.35 8.86 -9.01
N THR A 7 4.75 9.94 -8.51
CA THR A 7 5.39 11.26 -8.39
C THR A 7 6.49 11.26 -7.33
N CYS A 8 6.18 10.80 -6.10
CA CYS A 8 7.17 10.80 -5.01
C CYS A 8 8.31 9.80 -5.29
N ILE A 9 7.99 8.65 -5.91
CA ILE A 9 8.98 7.67 -6.34
C ILE A 9 9.89 8.27 -7.44
N GLY A 10 9.32 9.03 -8.39
CA GLY A 10 10.08 9.76 -9.41
C GLY A 10 11.06 10.76 -8.82
N LEU A 11 10.60 11.58 -7.87
CA LEU A 11 11.46 12.51 -7.14
C LEU A 11 12.59 11.78 -6.40
N ALA A 12 12.28 10.71 -5.67
CA ALA A 12 13.26 9.91 -4.96
C ALA A 12 14.31 9.33 -5.93
N ALA A 13 13.88 8.79 -7.07
CA ALA A 13 14.79 8.28 -8.10
C ALA A 13 15.72 9.36 -8.66
N ALA A 14 15.22 10.58 -8.91
CA ALA A 14 16.05 11.71 -9.34
C ALA A 14 17.12 12.07 -8.29
N LYS A 15 16.73 12.17 -7.02
CA LYS A 15 17.67 12.48 -5.92
C LYS A 15 18.71 11.37 -5.73
N LEU A 16 18.30 10.11 -5.79
CA LEU A 16 19.22 8.98 -5.69
C LEU A 16 20.25 8.97 -6.83
N LEU A 17 19.82 9.20 -8.08
CA LEU A 17 20.72 9.21 -9.24
C LEU A 17 21.74 10.36 -9.25
N LYS A 18 21.50 11.43 -8.50
CA LYS A 18 22.54 12.45 -8.27
C LYS A 18 23.65 11.97 -7.35
N ARG A 19 23.31 11.14 -6.37
CA ARG A 19 24.26 10.60 -5.39
C ARG A 19 24.99 9.37 -5.93
N ASP A 20 24.26 8.48 -6.61
CA ASP A 20 24.78 7.24 -7.15
C ASP A 20 24.04 6.86 -8.44
N LYS A 21 24.79 6.73 -9.54
CA LYS A 21 24.25 6.41 -10.88
C LYS A 21 23.73 4.97 -10.99
N ASP A 22 24.16 4.09 -10.09
CA ASP A 22 23.74 2.69 -10.05
C ASP A 22 22.78 2.39 -8.89
N ALA A 23 22.28 3.43 -8.20
CA ALA A 23 21.41 3.30 -7.05
C ALA A 23 20.23 2.35 -7.27
N VAL A 24 20.10 1.37 -6.37
CA VAL A 24 18.90 0.55 -6.20
C VAL A 24 18.01 1.20 -5.15
N MET A 25 16.75 1.39 -5.49
CA MET A 25 15.73 1.97 -4.62
C MET A 25 14.81 0.86 -4.11
N VAL A 26 14.60 0.86 -2.79
CA VAL A 26 13.57 0.07 -2.12
C VAL A 26 12.46 1.05 -1.70
N VAL A 27 11.25 0.81 -2.19
CA VAL A 27 10.06 1.62 -1.93
C VAL A 27 9.16 0.83 -0.99
N LEU A 28 8.92 1.39 0.20
CA LEU A 28 8.12 0.76 1.25
C LEU A 28 7.01 1.74 1.69
N PRO A 29 5.75 1.29 1.73
CA PRO A 29 4.69 2.00 2.44
C PRO A 29 4.99 2.04 3.94
N SER A 30 4.63 3.14 4.60
CA SER A 30 4.99 3.39 6.01
C SER A 30 3.98 2.85 7.02
N ASP A 31 2.84 2.36 6.54
CA ASP A 31 1.63 2.04 7.29
C ASP A 31 1.29 0.53 7.27
N HIS A 32 2.17 -0.30 6.71
CA HIS A 32 1.95 -1.75 6.64
C HIS A 32 2.40 -2.47 7.92
N TYR A 33 1.70 -3.56 8.25
CA TYR A 33 2.16 -4.54 9.23
C TYR A 33 2.95 -5.65 8.55
N ILE A 34 4.08 -6.00 9.17
CA ILE A 34 4.95 -7.09 8.73
C ILE A 34 5.39 -7.88 9.95
N GLU A 35 5.24 -9.20 9.88
CA GLU A 35 5.75 -10.13 10.90
C GLU A 35 6.60 -11.22 10.22
N GLY A 36 7.72 -11.57 10.85
CA GLY A 36 8.80 -12.35 10.22
C GLY A 36 9.90 -11.44 9.65
N GLU A 37 10.56 -10.67 10.51
CA GLU A 37 11.57 -9.67 10.12
C GLU A 37 12.70 -10.29 9.27
N LYS A 38 13.16 -11.49 9.64
CA LYS A 38 14.24 -12.16 8.92
C LYS A 38 13.82 -12.48 7.49
N GLU A 39 12.64 -13.08 7.31
CA GLU A 39 12.06 -13.45 6.02
C GLU A 39 11.82 -12.21 5.15
N PHE A 40 11.36 -11.12 5.76
CA PHE A 40 11.19 -9.83 5.10
C PHE A 40 12.51 -9.26 4.59
N ILE A 41 13.53 -9.17 5.44
CA ILE A 41 14.85 -8.65 5.08
C ILE A 41 15.51 -9.53 4.01
N ASP A 42 15.41 -10.85 4.14
CA ASP A 42 15.95 -11.77 3.14
C ASP A 42 15.20 -11.62 1.80
N THR A 43 13.88 -11.38 1.81
CA THR A 43 13.11 -11.06 0.60
C THR A 43 13.62 -9.78 -0.06
N LEU A 44 13.84 -8.72 0.70
CA LEU A 44 14.36 -7.44 0.17
C LEU A 44 15.77 -7.59 -0.42
N ARG A 45 16.67 -8.34 0.23
CA ARG A 45 18.02 -8.61 -0.30
C ARG A 45 17.95 -9.31 -1.66
N ASN A 46 17.09 -10.32 -1.78
CA ASN A 46 16.89 -11.04 -3.04
C ASN A 46 16.26 -10.13 -4.11
N ALA A 47 15.34 -9.25 -3.73
CA ALA A 47 14.76 -8.27 -4.64
C ALA A 47 15.81 -7.28 -5.18
N VAL A 48 16.72 -6.80 -4.33
CA VAL A 48 17.84 -5.93 -4.72
C VAL A 48 18.75 -6.64 -5.72
N GLU A 49 19.21 -7.85 -5.40
CA GLU A 49 20.07 -8.64 -6.29
C GLU A 49 19.40 -8.89 -7.65
N LEU A 50 18.10 -9.19 -7.65
CA LEU A 50 17.33 -9.42 -8.86
C LEU A 50 17.17 -8.14 -9.70
N ALA A 51 16.90 -7.00 -9.05
CA ALA A 51 16.79 -5.70 -9.70
C ALA A 51 18.09 -5.31 -10.42
N GLU A 52 19.24 -5.58 -9.80
CA GLU A 52 20.56 -5.34 -10.40
C GLU A 52 20.81 -6.26 -11.60
N LYS A 53 20.68 -7.57 -11.41
CA LYS A 53 21.01 -8.58 -12.43
C LYS A 53 20.09 -8.54 -13.64
N ARG A 54 18.79 -8.34 -13.42
CA ARG A 54 17.77 -8.39 -14.49
C ARG A 54 17.40 -7.02 -15.02
N ARG A 55 17.79 -5.93 -14.36
CA ARG A 55 17.30 -4.57 -14.64
C ARG A 55 15.76 -4.54 -14.70
N GLY A 56 15.14 -5.21 -13.72
CA GLY A 56 13.70 -5.40 -13.60
C GLY A 56 13.05 -4.47 -12.58
N LEU A 57 11.72 -4.37 -12.66
CA LEU A 57 10.87 -3.75 -11.64
C LEU A 57 10.32 -4.87 -10.77
N ILE A 58 10.82 -4.99 -9.55
CA ILE A 58 10.49 -6.10 -8.66
C ILE A 58 9.40 -5.65 -7.70
N THR A 59 8.32 -6.43 -7.58
CA THR A 59 7.31 -6.30 -6.53
C THR A 59 7.35 -7.53 -5.61
N ILE A 60 6.81 -7.38 -4.41
CA ILE A 60 6.69 -8.46 -3.44
C ILE A 60 5.23 -8.90 -3.39
N GLY A 61 5.00 -10.19 -3.65
CA GLY A 61 3.68 -10.79 -3.74
C GLY A 61 3.36 -11.64 -2.52
N ILE A 62 2.21 -11.38 -1.89
CA ILE A 62 1.71 -12.13 -0.72
C ILE A 62 0.69 -13.17 -1.18
N GLU A 63 0.70 -14.36 -0.59
CA GLU A 63 -0.30 -15.39 -0.88
C GLU A 63 -1.70 -14.95 -0.40
N PRO A 64 -2.71 -14.86 -1.29
CA PRO A 64 -4.03 -14.42 -0.90
C PRO A 64 -4.72 -15.44 -0.01
N SER A 65 -5.17 -15.01 1.17
CA SER A 65 -5.95 -15.84 2.09
C SER A 65 -7.47 -15.62 1.98
N ARG A 66 -7.90 -14.56 1.28
CA ARG A 66 -9.30 -14.17 1.08
C ARG A 66 -9.50 -13.32 -0.18
N PRO A 67 -10.72 -13.23 -0.74
CA PRO A 67 -11.00 -12.39 -1.91
C PRO A 67 -11.10 -10.92 -1.50
N GLU A 68 -9.95 -10.28 -1.30
CA GLU A 68 -9.85 -8.87 -0.95
C GLU A 68 -10.07 -7.98 -2.18
N THR A 69 -10.96 -7.00 -2.10
CA THR A 69 -11.22 -6.07 -3.22
C THR A 69 -10.42 -4.78 -3.09
N GLY A 70 -9.88 -4.50 -1.90
CA GLY A 70 -9.03 -3.33 -1.64
C GLY A 70 -7.60 -3.45 -2.14
N TYR A 71 -7.13 -4.64 -2.50
CA TYR A 71 -5.73 -4.88 -2.90
C TYR A 71 -5.55 -5.02 -4.41
N GLY A 72 -4.33 -4.75 -4.87
CA GLY A 72 -3.87 -5.18 -6.18
C GLY A 72 -3.57 -6.68 -6.21
N TYR A 73 -3.70 -7.29 -7.38
CA TYR A 73 -3.39 -8.70 -7.65
C TYR A 73 -2.38 -8.81 -8.77
N ILE A 74 -1.45 -9.76 -8.61
CA ILE A 74 -0.36 -10.06 -9.54
C ILE A 74 -0.50 -11.49 -10.00
N GLU A 75 -0.71 -11.70 -11.30
CA GLU A 75 -0.67 -13.03 -11.90
C GLU A 75 0.79 -13.46 -12.11
N MET A 76 1.16 -14.59 -11.52
CA MET A 76 2.46 -15.22 -11.73
C MET A 76 2.53 -15.77 -13.15
N GLY A 77 3.55 -15.34 -13.90
CA GLY A 77 3.89 -15.88 -15.22
C GLY A 77 5.00 -16.93 -15.12
N ASP A 78 5.91 -16.91 -16.10
CA ASP A 78 7.01 -17.87 -16.15
C ASP A 78 7.92 -17.77 -14.91
N PRO A 79 8.33 -18.90 -14.32
CA PRO A 79 9.29 -18.91 -13.23
C PRO A 79 10.65 -18.39 -13.71
N VAL A 80 11.34 -17.68 -12.81
CA VAL A 80 12.68 -17.14 -13.05
C VAL A 80 13.64 -17.82 -12.09
N ILE A 81 14.78 -18.27 -12.63
CA ILE A 81 15.86 -18.81 -11.81
C ILE A 81 16.41 -17.71 -10.91
N SER A 82 16.18 -17.85 -9.61
CA SER A 82 16.71 -17.05 -8.52
C SER A 82 16.67 -17.88 -7.22
N SER A 83 17.24 -17.31 -6.16
CA SER A 83 17.31 -17.86 -4.80
C SER A 83 15.96 -17.99 -4.09
N MET A 84 14.94 -17.23 -4.50
CA MET A 84 13.58 -17.26 -3.95
C MET A 84 12.56 -17.51 -5.06
N LYS A 85 11.37 -18.00 -4.70
CA LYS A 85 10.27 -18.24 -5.66
C LYS A 85 9.91 -16.95 -6.39
N THR A 86 10.39 -16.82 -7.62
CA THR A 86 10.29 -15.60 -8.42
C THR A 86 9.67 -15.91 -9.76
N TYR A 87 8.80 -15.01 -10.21
CA TYR A 87 8.08 -15.15 -11.47
C TYR A 87 8.16 -13.85 -12.25
N LYS A 88 8.04 -13.93 -13.58
CA LYS A 88 7.65 -12.75 -14.35
C LYS A 88 6.23 -12.35 -13.97
N VAL A 89 5.93 -11.06 -13.97
CA VAL A 89 4.56 -10.59 -13.87
C VAL A 89 3.87 -10.84 -15.21
N ALA A 90 2.88 -11.74 -15.23
CA ALA A 90 2.06 -11.96 -16.41
C ALA A 90 1.03 -10.84 -16.57
N ARG A 91 0.39 -10.47 -15.45
CA ARG A 91 -0.64 -9.45 -15.39
C ARG A 91 -0.68 -8.80 -14.03
N PHE A 92 -1.03 -7.53 -14.01
CA PHE A 92 -1.32 -6.77 -12.79
C PHE A 92 -2.76 -6.28 -12.87
N THR A 93 -3.52 -6.41 -11.79
CA THR A 93 -4.93 -6.00 -11.73
C THR A 93 -5.17 -5.29 -10.42
N GLU A 94 -5.53 -4.02 -10.47
CA GLU A 94 -5.76 -3.21 -9.28
C GLU A 94 -7.22 -3.27 -8.85
N LYS A 95 -7.47 -3.59 -7.56
CA LYS A 95 -8.77 -3.52 -6.90
C LYS A 95 -9.91 -4.18 -7.71
N PRO A 96 -9.82 -5.50 -7.98
CA PRO A 96 -10.87 -6.21 -8.69
C PRO A 96 -12.18 -6.23 -7.87
N ASN A 97 -13.29 -6.44 -8.56
CA ASN A 97 -14.55 -6.75 -7.87
C ASN A 97 -14.48 -8.12 -7.17
N ILE A 98 -15.44 -8.38 -6.28
CA ILE A 98 -15.43 -9.57 -5.42
C ILE A 98 -15.45 -10.89 -6.19
N ASP A 99 -16.15 -10.96 -7.33
CA ASP A 99 -16.25 -12.18 -8.13
C ASP A 99 -14.91 -12.48 -8.82
N VAL A 100 -14.27 -11.45 -9.36
CA VAL A 100 -12.93 -11.57 -9.95
C VAL A 100 -11.89 -11.93 -8.89
N ALA A 101 -11.97 -11.38 -7.67
CA ALA A 101 -11.08 -11.72 -6.57
C ALA A 101 -11.23 -13.19 -6.14
N LYS A 102 -12.45 -13.72 -6.09
CA LYS A 102 -12.72 -15.15 -5.84
C LYS A 102 -12.08 -16.03 -6.93
N ASP A 103 -12.26 -15.67 -8.19
CA ASP A 103 -11.67 -16.39 -9.32
C ASP A 103 -10.13 -16.42 -9.25
N PHE A 104 -9.50 -15.31 -8.83
CA PHE A 104 -8.05 -15.24 -8.68
C PHE A 104 -7.51 -16.23 -7.64
N ILE A 105 -8.21 -16.37 -6.52
CA ILE A 105 -7.85 -17.33 -5.47
C ILE A 105 -8.04 -18.75 -5.94
N LEU A 106 -9.17 -19.05 -6.59
CA LEU A 106 -9.46 -20.38 -7.12
C LEU A 106 -8.40 -20.83 -8.14
N LYS A 107 -7.87 -19.91 -8.94
CA LYS A 107 -6.79 -20.21 -9.89
C LYS A 107 -5.47 -20.56 -9.20
N GLY A 108 -5.20 -20.03 -8.00
CA GLY A 108 -3.95 -20.26 -7.27
C GLY A 108 -2.69 -19.67 -7.95
N THR A 109 -2.85 -18.93 -9.05
CA THR A 109 -1.75 -18.30 -9.81
C THR A 109 -1.58 -16.82 -9.50
N TYR A 110 -2.36 -16.27 -8.56
CA TYR A 110 -2.35 -14.86 -8.20
C TYR A 110 -1.78 -14.63 -6.80
N LEU A 111 -1.07 -13.52 -6.66
CA LEU A 111 -0.57 -12.98 -5.39
C LEU A 111 -1.20 -11.62 -5.14
N TRP A 112 -1.35 -11.21 -3.89
CA TRP A 112 -1.62 -9.81 -3.56
C TRP A 112 -0.38 -8.96 -3.83
N ASN A 113 -0.58 -7.77 -4.39
CA ASN A 113 0.44 -6.74 -4.46
C ASN A 113 0.60 -6.10 -3.08
N SER A 114 1.78 -6.23 -2.49
CA SER A 114 2.08 -5.64 -1.18
C SER A 114 2.36 -4.13 -1.21
N GLY A 115 2.34 -3.49 -2.39
CA GLY A 115 2.73 -2.09 -2.56
C GLY A 115 4.21 -1.80 -2.34
N MET A 116 5.03 -2.84 -2.10
CA MET A 116 6.47 -2.73 -1.94
C MET A 116 7.18 -3.00 -3.26
N PHE A 117 8.17 -2.18 -3.58
CA PHE A 117 8.89 -2.27 -4.84
C PHE A 117 10.40 -2.13 -4.69
N VAL A 118 11.14 -2.80 -5.59
CA VAL A 118 12.59 -2.71 -5.68
C VAL A 118 13.04 -2.61 -7.13
N TRP A 119 13.87 -1.62 -7.45
CA TRP A 119 14.43 -1.44 -8.78
C TRP A 119 15.65 -0.54 -8.76
N ARG A 120 16.45 -0.60 -9.82
CA ARG A 120 17.42 0.47 -10.10
C ARG A 120 16.68 1.76 -10.47
N ALA A 121 17.11 2.89 -9.90
CA ALA A 121 16.48 4.20 -10.13
C ALA A 121 16.49 4.60 -11.63
N ASP A 122 17.58 4.31 -12.36
CA ASP A 122 17.69 4.60 -13.80
C ASP A 122 16.76 3.72 -14.65
N VAL A 123 16.47 2.49 -14.21
CA VAL A 123 15.55 1.58 -14.89
C VAL A 123 14.12 2.08 -14.69
N PHE A 124 13.77 2.47 -13.47
CA PHE A 124 12.47 3.05 -13.17
C PHE A 124 12.21 4.33 -13.96
N LEU A 125 13.14 5.28 -13.99
CA LEU A 125 12.97 6.51 -14.76
C LEU A 125 12.82 6.26 -16.27
N ARG A 126 13.45 5.22 -16.82
CA ARG A 126 13.23 4.82 -18.22
C ARG A 126 11.83 4.25 -18.47
N GLU A 127 11.29 3.47 -17.54
CA GLU A 127 9.88 3.02 -17.64
C GLU A 127 8.91 4.20 -17.45
N MET A 128 9.22 5.14 -16.56
CA MET A 128 8.46 6.40 -16.41
C MET A 128 8.50 7.24 -17.68
N GLN A 129 9.65 7.41 -18.32
CA GLN A 129 9.77 8.10 -19.61
C GLN A 129 8.87 7.48 -20.68
N LYS A 130 8.81 6.15 -20.69
CA LYS A 130 8.02 5.39 -21.66
C LYS A 130 6.51 5.52 -21.42
N TYR A 131 6.06 5.40 -20.17
CA TYR A 131 4.63 5.29 -19.84
C TYR A 131 4.00 6.57 -19.29
N LEU A 132 4.80 7.48 -18.75
CA LEU A 132 4.41 8.75 -18.13
C LEU A 132 5.35 9.89 -18.60
N PRO A 133 5.47 10.16 -19.92
CA PRO A 133 6.48 11.08 -20.47
C PRO A 133 6.38 12.53 -19.95
N LYS A 134 5.16 13.00 -19.63
CA LYS A 134 4.95 14.33 -19.04
C LYS A 134 5.55 14.40 -17.63
N MET A 135 5.24 13.43 -16.78
CA MET A 135 5.80 13.33 -15.42
C MET A 135 7.32 13.17 -15.47
N TYR A 136 7.83 12.34 -16.39
CA TYR A 136 9.28 12.20 -16.59
C TYR A 136 9.96 13.52 -16.94
N SER A 137 9.34 14.36 -17.78
CA SER A 137 9.89 15.68 -18.12
C SER A 137 10.07 16.55 -16.88
N SER A 138 9.05 16.63 -16.01
CA SER A 138 9.13 17.37 -14.74
C SER A 138 10.15 16.78 -13.77
N VAL A 139 10.21 15.45 -13.63
CA VAL A 139 11.22 14.78 -12.80
C VAL A 139 12.64 15.00 -13.35
N SER A 140 12.79 15.02 -14.68
CA SER A 140 14.07 15.31 -15.34
C SER A 140 14.49 16.76 -15.19
N GLU A 141 13.53 17.69 -15.09
CA GLU A 141 13.83 19.08 -14.78
C GLU A 141 14.33 19.21 -13.33
N ILE A 142 13.59 18.63 -12.38
CA ILE A 142 14.01 18.55 -10.98
C ILE A 142 15.43 17.98 -10.86
N TYR A 143 15.73 16.87 -11.55
CA TYR A 143 17.04 16.22 -11.53
C TYR A 143 18.21 17.17 -11.85
N LYS A 144 18.02 18.17 -12.71
CA LYS A 144 19.07 19.13 -13.08
C LYS A 144 19.45 20.05 -11.91
N HIS A 145 18.49 20.32 -11.03
CA HIS A 145 18.59 21.26 -9.91
C HIS A 145 18.80 20.57 -8.55
N VAL A 146 18.79 19.23 -8.50
CA VAL A 146 19.11 18.51 -7.26
C VAL A 146 20.54 18.86 -6.81
N GLY A 147 20.65 19.40 -5.59
CA GLY A 147 21.88 19.87 -4.97
C GLY A 147 22.19 21.35 -5.20
N GLU A 148 21.39 22.07 -5.97
CA GLU A 148 21.54 23.50 -6.25
C GLU A 148 20.74 24.35 -5.25
N GLU A 149 21.03 25.65 -5.16
CA GLU A 149 20.36 26.58 -4.24
C GLU A 149 18.85 26.72 -4.51
N ASP A 150 18.42 26.48 -5.75
CA ASP A 150 17.03 26.60 -6.20
C ASP A 150 16.25 25.27 -6.20
N GLU A 151 16.81 24.18 -5.64
CA GLU A 151 16.21 22.85 -5.65
C GLU A 151 14.75 22.85 -5.17
N GLU A 152 14.46 23.49 -4.03
CA GLU A 152 13.12 23.51 -3.43
C GLU A 152 12.10 24.27 -4.29
N GLU A 153 12.49 25.42 -4.85
CA GLU A 153 11.64 26.22 -5.72
C GLU A 153 11.27 25.43 -6.99
N VAL A 154 12.26 24.78 -7.60
CA VAL A 154 12.05 23.95 -8.79
C VAL A 154 11.16 22.75 -8.49
N ILE A 155 11.40 22.06 -7.37
CA ILE A 155 10.52 20.96 -6.94
C ILE A 155 9.08 21.44 -6.79
N GLU A 156 8.84 22.56 -6.10
CA GLU A 156 7.49 23.07 -5.89
C GLU A 156 6.81 23.45 -7.20
N ARG A 157 7.52 24.15 -8.09
CA ARG A 157 7.03 24.55 -9.42
C ARG A 157 6.62 23.34 -10.25
N GLU A 158 7.50 22.35 -10.37
CA GLU A 158 7.25 21.14 -11.15
C GLU A 158 6.14 20.28 -10.52
N TYR A 159 6.08 20.17 -9.19
CA TYR A 159 5.00 19.45 -8.51
C TYR A 159 3.61 20.05 -8.78
N LYS A 160 3.49 21.37 -8.97
CA LYS A 160 2.21 22.02 -9.27
C LYS A 160 1.61 21.53 -10.59
N ILE A 161 2.44 21.28 -11.60
CA ILE A 161 2.00 20.90 -12.95
C ILE A 161 1.90 19.39 -13.19
N ILE A 162 2.42 18.55 -12.28
CA ILE A 162 2.31 17.10 -12.39
C ILE A 162 0.86 16.66 -12.16
N ASP A 163 0.31 15.91 -13.11
CA ASP A 163 -0.91 15.11 -12.93
C ASP A 163 -0.55 13.83 -12.16
N GLY A 164 -1.01 13.72 -10.91
CA GLY A 164 -0.69 12.59 -10.04
C GLY A 164 -1.31 11.28 -10.53
N ILE A 165 -0.56 10.18 -10.42
CA ILE A 165 -1.02 8.83 -10.72
C ILE A 165 -0.26 7.81 -9.86
N SER A 166 -0.89 6.70 -9.49
CA SER A 166 -0.19 5.64 -8.77
C SER A 166 0.84 4.95 -9.67
N VAL A 167 1.91 4.44 -9.05
CA VAL A 167 2.94 3.67 -9.77
C VAL A 167 2.37 2.37 -10.34
N ASP A 168 1.41 1.76 -9.65
CA ASP A 168 0.71 0.54 -10.05
C ASP A 168 0.02 0.73 -11.40
N PHE A 169 -0.83 1.75 -11.51
CA PHE A 169 -1.59 2.04 -12.72
C PHE A 169 -0.74 2.71 -13.79
N GLY A 170 0.14 3.63 -13.40
CA GLY A 170 0.97 4.40 -14.30
C GLY A 170 2.04 3.58 -15.01
N ILE A 171 2.65 2.62 -14.31
CA ILE A 171 3.83 1.87 -14.77
C ILE A 171 3.63 0.35 -14.64
N MET A 172 3.29 -0.19 -13.46
CA MET A 172 3.33 -1.65 -13.22
C MET A 172 2.33 -2.44 -14.06
N GLN A 173 1.13 -1.91 -14.31
CA GLN A 173 0.15 -2.54 -15.22
C GLN A 173 0.59 -2.56 -16.69
N LYS A 174 1.56 -1.73 -17.08
CA LYS A 174 1.98 -1.54 -18.48
C LYS A 174 3.36 -2.08 -18.78
N THR A 175 4.21 -2.21 -17.78
CA THR A 175 5.60 -2.64 -17.94
C THR A 175 5.68 -4.12 -18.36
N ARG A 176 6.68 -4.44 -19.18
CA ARG A 176 7.06 -5.83 -19.50
C ARG A 176 8.31 -6.29 -18.74
N LYS A 177 8.81 -5.46 -17.83
CA LYS A 177 9.98 -5.73 -16.97
C LYS A 177 9.60 -6.05 -15.53
N GLY A 178 8.32 -6.33 -15.29
CA GLY A 178 7.80 -6.67 -13.96
C GLY A 178 8.22 -8.09 -13.56
N TYR A 179 8.68 -8.22 -12.33
CA TYR A 179 8.92 -9.50 -11.66
C TYR A 179 8.27 -9.47 -10.28
N VAL A 180 7.83 -10.62 -9.79
CA VAL A 180 7.27 -10.77 -8.46
C VAL A 180 8.01 -11.85 -7.70
N ILE A 181 8.40 -11.55 -6.47
CA ILE A 181 8.89 -12.54 -5.51
C ILE A 181 7.69 -12.96 -4.66
N LYS A 182 7.37 -14.26 -4.66
CA LYS A 182 6.38 -14.84 -3.74
C LYS A 182 7.03 -14.93 -2.36
N SER A 183 6.54 -14.15 -1.40
CA SER A 183 7.07 -14.10 -0.04
C SER A 183 6.26 -14.99 0.92
N GLU A 184 6.88 -15.30 2.06
CA GLU A 184 6.32 -16.17 3.10
C GLU A 184 6.17 -15.47 4.47
N PHE A 185 6.55 -14.18 4.58
CA PHE A 185 6.29 -13.36 5.76
C PHE A 185 4.80 -12.94 5.84
N GLN A 186 4.32 -12.66 7.05
CA GLN A 186 2.96 -12.16 7.26
C GLN A 186 2.91 -10.66 6.92
N TRP A 187 1.86 -10.26 6.22
CA TRP A 187 1.68 -8.88 5.76
C TRP A 187 0.22 -8.47 5.77
N ASP A 188 -0.02 -7.21 6.12
CA ASP A 188 -1.31 -6.55 5.94
C ASP A 188 -1.10 -5.05 5.73
N ASP A 189 -1.94 -4.44 4.89
CA ASP A 189 -1.96 -3.01 4.60
C ASP A 189 -2.44 -2.17 5.81
N ILE A 190 -3.18 -2.77 6.77
CA ILE A 190 -3.87 -2.08 7.87
C ILE A 190 -4.63 -0.83 7.37
N GLY A 191 -5.33 -0.97 6.24
CA GLY A 191 -6.11 0.13 5.66
C GLY A 191 -7.48 0.36 6.30
N SER A 192 -7.85 -0.42 7.33
CA SER A 192 -9.20 -0.41 7.92
C SER A 192 -9.26 -0.86 9.38
N PHE A 193 -10.28 -0.42 10.12
CA PHE A 193 -10.54 -0.97 11.46
C PHE A 193 -10.83 -2.47 11.37
N ALA A 194 -11.55 -2.89 10.33
CA ALA A 194 -11.73 -4.31 10.04
C ALA A 194 -10.40 -5.06 9.86
N SER A 195 -9.38 -4.46 9.22
CA SER A 195 -8.05 -5.06 9.10
C SER A 195 -7.32 -5.11 10.45
N LEU A 196 -7.39 -4.03 11.22
CA LEU A 196 -6.78 -3.97 12.55
C LEU A 196 -7.34 -5.04 13.49
N THR A 197 -8.63 -5.35 13.38
CA THR A 197 -9.23 -6.41 14.20
C THR A 197 -8.56 -7.76 13.99
N ARG A 198 -7.96 -8.05 12.82
CA ARG A 198 -7.32 -9.34 12.52
C ARG A 198 -6.19 -9.70 13.48
N PHE A 199 -5.55 -8.68 14.05
CA PHE A 199 -4.42 -8.80 14.98
C PHE A 199 -4.83 -8.85 16.45
N LEU A 200 -6.13 -8.81 16.74
CA LEU A 200 -6.65 -8.82 18.10
C LEU A 200 -7.14 -10.21 18.49
N ASP A 201 -6.93 -10.53 19.76
CA ASP A 201 -7.47 -11.73 20.37
C ASP A 201 -9.01 -11.69 20.36
N GLU A 202 -9.59 -12.86 20.11
CA GLU A 202 -11.03 -13.04 20.06
C GLU A 202 -11.56 -13.58 21.39
N HIS A 203 -12.56 -12.88 21.93
CA HIS A 203 -13.24 -13.22 23.17
C HIS A 203 -14.75 -13.26 22.94
N ASN A 204 -15.34 -14.46 22.99
CA ASN A 204 -16.77 -14.69 22.78
C ASN A 204 -17.28 -14.10 21.45
N GLY A 205 -16.51 -14.26 20.36
CA GLY A 205 -16.84 -13.71 19.05
C GLY A 205 -16.65 -12.20 18.91
N ASN A 206 -16.09 -11.52 19.91
CA ASN A 206 -15.77 -10.08 19.85
C ASN A 206 -14.27 -9.86 19.98
N ARG A 207 -13.79 -8.71 19.50
CA ARG A 207 -12.38 -8.32 19.58
C ARG A 207 -12.27 -6.99 20.32
N ILE A 208 -11.52 -6.97 21.41
CA ILE A 208 -11.48 -5.84 22.34
C ILE A 208 -10.03 -5.44 22.58
N VAL A 209 -9.75 -4.15 22.45
CA VAL A 209 -8.54 -3.50 22.95
C VAL A 209 -8.95 -2.42 23.94
N GLY A 210 -8.27 -2.37 25.08
CA GLY A 210 -8.49 -1.36 26.10
C GLY A 210 -9.77 -1.56 26.91
N SER A 211 -10.35 -0.46 27.38
CA SER A 211 -11.42 -0.46 28.39
C SER A 211 -12.80 -0.72 27.79
N ALA A 212 -13.20 -1.98 27.64
CA ALA A 212 -14.55 -2.33 27.23
C ALA A 212 -15.15 -3.55 27.95
N TYR A 213 -16.47 -3.56 28.06
CA TYR A 213 -17.27 -4.69 28.54
C TYR A 213 -18.40 -4.97 27.56
N LEU A 214 -18.41 -6.18 26.99
CA LEU A 214 -19.45 -6.63 26.08
C LEU A 214 -20.23 -7.78 26.71
N ASN A 215 -21.55 -7.68 26.66
CA ASN A 215 -22.45 -8.73 27.11
C ASN A 215 -23.56 -8.96 26.08
N SER A 216 -23.93 -10.22 25.86
CA SER A 216 -24.93 -10.60 24.85
C SER A 216 -24.65 -9.99 23.46
N SER A 217 -23.37 -9.79 23.13
CA SER A 217 -22.91 -9.10 21.92
C SER A 217 -22.03 -10.03 21.09
N GLU A 218 -22.01 -9.85 19.77
CA GLU A 218 -21.38 -10.78 18.83
C GLU A 218 -20.75 -10.06 17.64
N ASN A 219 -19.57 -10.49 17.20
CA ASN A 219 -18.85 -9.96 16.05
C ASN A 219 -18.54 -8.44 16.13
N CYS A 220 -18.47 -7.89 17.34
CA CYS A 220 -18.08 -6.51 17.56
C CYS A 220 -16.56 -6.36 17.69
N ALA A 221 -16.06 -5.20 17.28
CA ALA A 221 -14.69 -4.74 17.43
C ALA A 221 -14.68 -3.47 18.27
N VAL A 222 -13.99 -3.46 19.40
CA VAL A 222 -13.97 -2.32 20.31
C VAL A 222 -12.54 -1.88 20.57
N PHE A 223 -12.25 -0.62 20.30
CA PHE A 223 -10.99 0.05 20.53
C PHE A 223 -11.22 1.13 21.59
N GLY A 224 -11.11 0.75 22.86
CA GLY A 224 -11.26 1.65 24.00
C GLY A 224 -9.95 2.33 24.38
N GLN A 225 -9.98 3.62 24.69
CA GLN A 225 -8.79 4.37 25.12
C GLN A 225 -9.02 5.09 26.45
N LYS A 226 -9.91 6.08 26.46
CA LYS A 226 -10.14 7.00 27.58
C LYS A 226 -11.39 6.63 28.38
N ASN A 227 -12.45 6.24 27.69
CA ASN A 227 -13.76 5.94 28.23
C ASN A 227 -13.97 4.42 28.36
N LEU A 228 -14.79 4.01 29.33
CA LEU A 228 -15.29 2.63 29.39
C LEU A 228 -16.42 2.46 28.37
N ILE A 229 -16.24 1.55 27.42
CA ILE A 229 -17.26 1.21 26.43
C ILE A 229 -18.06 0.01 26.94
N ILE A 230 -19.38 0.16 27.07
CA ILE A 230 -20.28 -0.93 27.46
C ILE A 230 -21.22 -1.25 26.31
N GLY A 231 -21.10 -2.47 25.77
CA GLY A 231 -22.02 -2.99 24.75
C GLY A 231 -22.92 -4.08 25.32
N PHE A 232 -24.21 -3.97 25.03
CA PHE A 232 -25.22 -4.95 25.46
C PHE A 232 -26.18 -5.27 24.31
N GLY A 233 -26.22 -6.52 23.85
CA GLY A 233 -27.15 -6.94 22.80
C GLY A 233 -26.78 -6.48 21.38
N ILE A 234 -25.55 -6.00 21.16
CA ILE A 234 -25.13 -5.41 19.87
C ILE A 234 -24.40 -6.44 18.99
N LYS A 235 -24.48 -6.25 17.68
CA LYS A 235 -23.81 -7.13 16.71
C LYS A 235 -23.20 -6.37 15.56
N ASP A 236 -22.11 -6.90 15.01
CA ASP A 236 -21.49 -6.44 13.76
C ASP A 236 -21.06 -4.95 13.79
N LEU A 237 -20.61 -4.46 14.94
CA LEU A 237 -20.17 -3.07 15.11
C LEU A 237 -18.66 -2.92 15.28
N VAL A 238 -18.13 -1.82 14.79
CA VAL A 238 -16.84 -1.25 15.18
C VAL A 238 -17.11 -0.04 16.08
N ILE A 239 -16.54 -0.04 17.28
CA ILE A 239 -16.61 1.06 18.24
C ILE A 239 -15.19 1.52 18.55
N VAL A 240 -14.89 2.79 18.34
CA VAL A 240 -13.57 3.38 18.57
C VAL A 240 -13.73 4.60 19.45
N ASP A 241 -13.03 4.61 20.58
CA ASP A 241 -12.89 5.77 21.43
C ASP A 241 -11.53 6.41 21.18
N ALA A 242 -11.54 7.53 20.46
CA ALA A 242 -10.37 8.35 20.15
C ALA A 242 -10.14 9.48 21.17
N GLY A 243 -10.93 9.52 22.25
CA GLY A 243 -10.76 10.43 23.39
C GLY A 243 -11.65 11.68 23.37
N ASP A 244 -11.67 12.41 22.26
CA ASP A 244 -12.60 13.52 21.97
C ASP A 244 -13.74 13.09 21.03
N VAL A 245 -13.49 12.07 20.21
CA VAL A 245 -14.47 11.47 19.29
C VAL A 245 -14.72 9.99 19.63
N ILE A 246 -15.98 9.57 19.54
CA ILE A 246 -16.36 8.15 19.55
C ILE A 246 -16.97 7.81 18.19
N LEU A 247 -16.35 6.89 17.46
CA LEU A 247 -16.91 6.32 16.24
C LEU A 247 -17.68 5.04 16.59
N VAL A 248 -18.92 4.97 16.13
CA VAL A 248 -19.73 3.74 16.14
C VAL A 248 -20.19 3.50 14.72
N MET A 249 -19.77 2.39 14.13
CA MET A 249 -20.14 2.06 12.75
C MET A 249 -20.46 0.58 12.59
N ASP A 250 -21.27 0.28 11.57
CA ASP A 250 -21.39 -1.08 11.06
C ASP A 250 -20.02 -1.53 10.55
N LYS A 251 -19.59 -2.72 10.97
CA LYS A 251 -18.29 -3.30 10.62
C LYS A 251 -18.10 -3.49 9.10
N ASN A 252 -19.19 -3.56 8.34
CA ASN A 252 -19.18 -3.72 6.89
C ASN A 252 -19.11 -2.39 6.12
N LYS A 253 -19.23 -1.24 6.78
CA LYS A 253 -19.21 0.10 6.15
C LYS A 253 -17.83 0.76 6.12
N ASP A 254 -16.77 0.00 6.40
CA ASP A 254 -15.42 0.55 6.53
C ASP A 254 -14.93 1.30 5.27
N GLN A 255 -15.27 0.82 4.06
CA GLN A 255 -14.91 1.51 2.80
C GLN A 255 -15.61 2.88 2.64
N GLU A 256 -16.77 3.08 3.29
CA GLU A 256 -17.53 4.33 3.24
C GLU A 256 -16.98 5.39 4.22
N LEU A 257 -16.09 5.01 5.16
CA LEU A 257 -15.59 5.92 6.19
C LEU A 257 -14.85 7.14 5.61
N LYS A 258 -14.10 6.96 4.51
CA LYS A 258 -13.44 8.08 3.82
C LYS A 258 -14.45 9.07 3.23
N HIS A 259 -15.58 8.57 2.74
CA HIS A 259 -16.65 9.42 2.23
C HIS A 259 -17.27 10.23 3.37
N LEU A 260 -17.61 9.56 4.47
CA LEU A 260 -18.17 10.20 5.67
C LEU A 260 -17.26 11.31 6.19
N ILE A 261 -15.94 11.06 6.30
CA ILE A 261 -14.97 12.07 6.74
C ILE A 261 -14.98 13.28 5.79
N ASN A 262 -15.09 13.08 4.48
CA ASN A 262 -15.13 14.19 3.54
C ASN A 262 -16.42 15.00 3.64
N GLU A 263 -17.57 14.35 3.87
CA GLU A 263 -18.84 15.03 4.13
C GLU A 263 -18.76 15.87 5.42
N MET A 264 -18.19 15.32 6.49
CA MET A 264 -18.03 16.03 7.76
C MET A 264 -17.14 17.28 7.63
N LYS A 265 -16.16 17.30 6.72
CA LYS A 265 -15.33 18.49 6.47
C LYS A 265 -16.11 19.67 5.90
N GLU A 266 -17.27 19.44 5.32
CA GLU A 266 -18.14 20.53 4.84
C GLU A 266 -18.89 21.22 5.99
N GLU A 267 -18.97 20.58 7.15
CA GLU A 267 -19.58 21.12 8.36
C GLU A 267 -18.54 21.78 9.27
N LYS A 268 -18.51 23.12 9.29
CA LYS A 268 -17.54 23.92 10.05
C LYS A 268 -17.49 23.61 11.54
N GLU A 269 -18.59 23.16 12.13
CA GLU A 269 -18.68 22.82 13.55
C GLU A 269 -18.01 21.47 13.88
N LEU A 270 -17.81 20.61 12.88
CA LEU A 270 -17.19 19.29 13.03
C LEU A 270 -15.70 19.28 12.67
N GLU A 271 -15.19 20.35 12.04
CA GLU A 271 -13.80 20.44 11.59
C GLU A 271 -12.79 20.34 12.75
N GLU A 272 -13.17 20.72 13.96
CA GLU A 272 -12.29 20.59 15.15
C GLU A 272 -12.08 19.13 15.62
N PHE A 273 -12.87 18.19 15.11
CA PHE A 273 -12.88 16.77 15.48
C PHE A 273 -12.34 15.83 14.38
N LEU A 274 -11.83 16.37 13.26
CA LEU A 274 -11.33 15.62 12.09
C LEU A 274 -9.81 15.67 11.96
#